data_AF-A0A3R7LJH9-F1
#
_entry.id   AF-A0A3R7LJH9-F1
#
_cell.length_a   1.000
_cell.length_b   1.000
_cell.length_c   1.000
_cell.angle_alpha   90.00
_cell.angle_beta   90.00
_cell.angle_gamma   90.00
#
_symmetry.space_group_name_H-M   'P 1'
#
loop_
_entity.id
_entity.type
_entity.pdbx_description
1 polymer ?
#
loop_
_entity_poly.entity_id
_entity_poly.type
_entity_poly.pdbx_seq_one_letter_code
_entity_poly.pdbx_strand_id
1 'polypeptide(L)'
;VLLCFILYALTGIFGYFDFGSRATVSALLLYDPVKEPAVMVGYVGVLVKLCASYPLLIMITRNSLYHSFGWNPDTLPFWKHCIFVISLAVASLLCGLFIPKINTVFGLIGAFCGGILAFILPSLLMMYGGNWSLRSVGWMHYTFTYVMLLAGVAMMVFGTGATIYSAVKGD
;
A
#
# COMPACT_ATOMS: atom_id res chain seq x y z
N VAL A 1 -2.96 4.01 -16.11
CA VAL A 1 -1.95 4.81 -15.37
C VAL A 1 -2.13 6.30 -15.59
N LEU A 2 -2.10 6.80 -16.84
CA LEU A 2 -2.24 8.24 -17.13
C LEU A 2 -3.55 8.84 -16.60
N LEU A 3 -4.67 8.12 -16.74
CA LEU A 3 -5.96 8.53 -16.15
C LEU A 3 -5.88 8.63 -14.62
N CYS A 4 -5.30 7.64 -13.94
CA CYS A 4 -5.14 7.67 -12.47
C CYS A 4 -4.25 8.84 -12.04
N PHE A 5 -3.18 9.11 -12.79
CA PHE A 5 -2.29 10.25 -12.53
C PHE A 5 -3.05 11.57 -12.63
N ILE A 6 -3.83 11.77 -13.69
CA ILE A 6 -4.65 12.98 -13.85
C ILE A 6 -5.67 13.11 -12.71
N LEU A 7 -6.39 12.04 -12.39
CA LEU A 7 -7.39 12.09 -11.31
C LEU A 7 -6.74 12.41 -9.96
N TYR A 8 -5.64 11.75 -9.60
CA TYR A 8 -4.94 12.06 -8.35
C TYR A 8 -4.36 13.47 -8.32
N ALA A 9 -3.81 13.95 -9.44
CA ALA A 9 -3.31 15.32 -9.54
C ALA A 9 -4.43 16.34 -9.37
N LEU A 10 -5.58 16.16 -10.04
CA LEU A 10 -6.74 17.04 -9.89
C LEU A 10 -7.29 17.01 -8.46
N THR A 11 -7.48 15.83 -7.88
CA THR A 11 -7.94 15.70 -6.48
C THR A 11 -6.97 16.36 -5.50
N GLY A 12 -5.66 16.22 -5.71
CA GLY A 12 -4.64 16.86 -4.88
C GLY A 12 -4.64 18.39 -5.01
N ILE A 13 -4.69 18.92 -6.24
CA ILE A 13 -4.69 20.36 -6.51
C ILE A 13 -5.96 21.02 -5.97
N PHE A 14 -7.13 20.48 -6.28
CA PHE A 14 -8.39 21.04 -5.78
C PHE A 14 -8.53 20.89 -4.27
N GLY A 15 -8.11 19.75 -3.70
CA GLY A 15 -8.11 19.57 -2.25
C GLY A 15 -7.17 20.55 -1.54
N TYR A 16 -6.01 20.87 -2.12
CA TYR A 16 -5.11 21.87 -1.57
C TYR A 16 -5.67 23.30 -1.69
N PHE A 17 -6.34 23.64 -2.79
CA PHE A 17 -6.97 24.97 -2.92
C PHE A 17 -8.11 25.20 -1.94
N ASP A 18 -8.85 24.17 -1.56
CA ASP A 18 -10.00 24.32 -0.65
C ASP A 18 -9.56 24.45 0.83
N PHE A 19 -8.50 23.74 1.23
CA PHE A 19 -8.06 23.68 2.62
C PHE A 19 -6.78 24.44 2.93
N GLY A 20 -6.00 24.81 1.91
CA GLY A 20 -4.71 25.47 2.05
C GLY A 20 -3.77 24.74 3.00
N SER A 21 -3.24 25.46 4.00
CA SER A 21 -2.32 24.91 5.00
C SER A 21 -2.94 23.91 5.98
N ARG A 22 -4.28 23.72 5.96
CA ARG A 22 -4.99 22.76 6.80
C ARG A 22 -5.17 21.40 6.14
N ALA A 23 -4.75 21.22 4.89
CA ALA A 23 -4.88 19.96 4.17
C ALA A 23 -4.22 18.81 4.96
N THR A 24 -5.03 17.89 5.47
CA THR A 24 -4.57 16.67 6.15
C THR A 24 -4.61 15.49 5.19
N VAL A 25 -3.97 14.37 5.59
CA VAL A 25 -3.92 13.13 4.78
C VAL A 25 -5.32 12.60 4.44
N SER A 26 -6.31 12.88 5.28
CA SER A 26 -7.70 12.52 5.05
C SER A 26 -8.54 13.76 4.73
N ALA A 27 -8.65 14.12 3.44
CA ALA A 27 -9.47 15.25 3.01
C ALA A 27 -10.93 15.16 3.49
N LEU A 28 -11.49 13.95 3.61
CA LEU A 28 -12.85 13.74 4.11
C LEU A 28 -13.04 14.21 5.56
N LEU A 29 -12.03 14.03 6.43
CA LEU A 29 -12.14 14.42 7.85
C LEU A 29 -12.20 15.93 8.05
N LEU A 30 -11.82 16.69 7.02
CA LEU A 30 -11.72 18.14 7.09
C LEU A 30 -13.04 18.83 6.67
N TYR A 31 -13.92 18.10 5.98
CA TYR A 31 -15.28 18.55 5.67
C TYR A 31 -16.26 18.17 6.79
N ASP A 32 -17.23 19.04 7.05
CA ASP A 32 -18.32 18.79 7.99
C ASP A 32 -19.47 18.04 7.27
N PRO A 33 -19.64 16.72 7.49
CA PRO A 33 -20.58 15.91 6.72
C PRO A 33 -22.04 16.28 6.96
N VAL A 34 -22.34 17.00 8.05
CA VAL A 34 -23.72 17.38 8.41
C VAL A 34 -24.16 18.64 7.66
N LYS A 35 -23.21 19.53 7.33
CA LYS A 35 -23.51 20.80 6.64
C LYS A 35 -23.57 20.66 5.12
N GLU A 36 -22.86 19.67 4.57
CA GLU A 36 -22.71 19.49 3.13
C GLU A 36 -23.17 18.09 2.66
N PRO A 37 -24.37 17.96 2.07
CA PRO A 37 -24.94 16.66 1.72
C PRO A 37 -24.12 15.91 0.66
N ALA A 38 -23.40 16.63 -0.22
CA ALA A 38 -22.51 16.01 -1.20
C ALA A 38 -21.34 15.27 -0.56
N VAL A 39 -20.77 15.82 0.52
CA VAL A 39 -19.69 15.18 1.30
C VAL A 39 -20.21 13.96 2.03
N MET A 40 -21.44 14.02 2.57
CA MET A 40 -22.09 12.88 3.23
C MET A 40 -22.24 11.68 2.28
N VAL A 41 -22.63 11.91 1.03
CA VAL A 41 -22.66 10.84 0.00
C VAL A 41 -21.27 10.25 -0.23
N GLY A 42 -20.23 11.09 -0.26
CA GLY A 42 -18.84 10.65 -0.34
C GLY A 42 -18.44 9.73 0.81
N TYR A 43 -18.81 10.08 2.05
CA TYR A 43 -18.58 9.24 3.24
C TYR A 43 -19.26 7.88 3.12
N VAL A 44 -20.54 7.85 2.75
CA VAL A 44 -21.29 6.59 2.54
C VAL A 44 -20.62 5.74 1.45
N GLY A 45 -20.19 6.36 0.35
CA GLY A 45 -19.48 5.67 -0.72
C GLY A 45 -18.17 5.03 -0.26
N VAL A 46 -17.37 5.75 0.55
CA VAL A 46 -16.14 5.21 1.14
C VAL A 46 -16.44 4.07 2.10
N LEU A 47 -17.47 4.18 2.95
CA LEU A 47 -17.88 3.12 3.87
C LEU A 47 -18.27 1.84 3.13
N VAL A 48 -19.13 1.95 2.11
CA VAL A 48 -19.56 0.80 1.30
C VAL A 48 -18.36 0.16 0.59
N LYS A 49 -17.46 0.98 0.02
CA LYS A 49 -16.23 0.49 -0.61
C LYS A 49 -15.36 -0.29 0.38
N LEU A 50 -15.16 0.22 1.59
CA LEU A 50 -14.34 -0.43 2.62
C LEU A 50 -14.95 -1.78 3.04
N CYS A 51 -16.26 -1.82 3.25
CA CYS A 51 -17.00 -3.06 3.55
C CYS A 51 -16.85 -4.11 2.45
N ALA A 52 -16.95 -3.70 1.17
CA ALA A 52 -16.81 -4.61 0.03
C ALA A 52 -15.35 -5.04 -0.23
N SER A 53 -14.37 -4.15 0.01
CA SER A 53 -12.96 -4.41 -0.29
C SER A 53 -12.28 -5.28 0.76
N TYR A 54 -12.67 -5.15 2.03
CA TYR A 54 -12.07 -5.90 3.13
C TYR A 54 -12.08 -7.44 2.92
N PRO A 55 -13.20 -8.10 2.56
CA PRO A 55 -13.21 -9.54 2.33
C PRO A 55 -12.36 -9.97 1.11
N LEU A 56 -12.19 -9.10 0.11
CA LEU A 56 -11.31 -9.39 -1.02
C LEU A 56 -9.83 -9.37 -0.59
N LEU A 57 -9.44 -8.39 0.23
CA LEU A 57 -8.08 -8.27 0.73
C LEU A 57 -7.70 -9.42 1.68
N ILE A 58 -8.62 -9.83 2.56
CA ILE A 58 -8.38 -10.96 3.47
C ILE A 58 -8.26 -12.28 2.70
N MET A 59 -9.00 -12.45 1.60
CA MET A 59 -8.91 -13.64 0.74
C MET A 59 -7.53 -13.76 0.07
N ILE A 60 -7.01 -12.68 -0.49
CA ILE A 60 -5.69 -12.66 -1.15
C ILE A 60 -4.60 -12.92 -0.10
N THR A 61 -4.68 -12.23 1.05
CA THR A 61 -3.72 -12.40 2.15
C THR A 61 -3.69 -13.85 2.65
N ARG A 62 -4.85 -14.46 2.83
CA ARG A 62 -4.98 -15.86 3.22
C ARG A 62 -4.31 -16.79 2.22
N ASN A 63 -4.61 -16.64 0.93
CA ASN A 63 -4.06 -17.51 -0.11
C ASN A 63 -2.53 -17.39 -0.19
N SER A 64 -1.99 -16.17 -0.09
CA SER A 64 -0.54 -15.94 -0.04
C SER A 64 0.12 -16.59 1.18
N LEU A 65 -0.51 -16.50 2.34
CA LEU A 65 0.01 -17.12 3.57
C LEU A 65 -0.06 -18.65 3.50
N TYR A 66 -1.14 -19.23 2.98
CA TYR A 66 -1.23 -20.69 2.79
C TYR A 66 -0.12 -21.21 1.88
N HIS A 67 0.17 -20.49 0.80
CA HIS A 67 1.29 -20.83 -0.07
C HIS A 67 2.64 -20.69 0.65
N SER A 68 2.83 -19.64 1.46
CA SER A 68 4.05 -19.45 2.26
C SER A 68 4.26 -20.52 3.33
N PHE A 69 3.19 -21.09 3.89
CA PHE A 69 3.25 -22.20 4.85
C PHE A 69 3.27 -23.59 4.18
N GLY A 70 3.22 -23.65 2.84
CA GLY A 70 3.15 -24.90 2.08
C GLY A 70 1.85 -25.69 2.29
N TRP A 71 0.79 -25.01 2.73
CA TRP A 71 -0.50 -25.64 2.98
C TRP A 71 -1.37 -25.62 1.72
N ASN A 72 -1.86 -26.78 1.31
CA ASN A 72 -2.79 -26.89 0.19
C ASN A 72 -4.21 -26.49 0.65
N PRO A 73 -4.82 -25.45 0.06
CA PRO A 73 -6.13 -24.92 0.46
C PRO A 73 -7.24 -25.99 0.49
N ASP A 74 -7.15 -26.97 -0.41
CA ASP A 74 -8.18 -28.00 -0.61
C ASP A 74 -8.13 -29.14 0.42
N THR A 75 -7.04 -29.24 1.20
CA THR A 75 -6.83 -30.34 2.17
C THR A 75 -6.93 -29.89 3.63
N LEU A 76 -7.11 -28.58 3.86
CA LEU A 76 -7.09 -28.02 5.21
C LEU A 76 -8.43 -28.28 5.94
N PRO A 77 -8.40 -28.87 7.15
CA PRO A 77 -9.60 -29.03 7.94
C PRO A 77 -10.18 -27.66 8.34
N PHE A 78 -11.50 -27.54 8.27
CA PHE A 78 -12.25 -26.29 8.46
C PHE A 78 -11.91 -25.54 9.75
N TRP A 79 -11.64 -26.25 10.85
CA TRP A 79 -11.27 -25.61 12.12
C TRP A 79 -9.91 -24.89 12.06
N LYS A 80 -8.91 -25.45 11.37
CA LYS A 80 -7.61 -24.78 11.18
C LYS A 80 -7.77 -23.54 10.30
N HIS A 81 -8.64 -23.62 9.29
CA HIS A 81 -8.99 -22.49 8.44
C HIS A 81 -9.63 -21.35 9.24
N CYS A 82 -10.66 -21.66 10.03
CA CYS A 82 -11.35 -20.67 10.87
C CYS A 82 -10.40 -19.99 11.85
N ILE A 83 -9.58 -20.75 12.57
CA ILE A 83 -8.61 -20.19 13.52
C ILE A 83 -7.66 -19.21 12.81
N PHE A 84 -7.17 -19.56 11.63
CA PHE A 84 -6.24 -18.72 10.87
C PHE A 84 -6.87 -17.43 10.34
N VAL A 85 -8.09 -17.51 9.81
CA VAL A 85 -8.80 -16.32 9.28
C VAL A 85 -9.24 -15.40 10.43
N ILE A 86 -9.73 -15.97 11.54
CA ILE A 86 -10.11 -15.20 12.72
C ILE A 86 -8.88 -14.52 13.32
N SER A 87 -7.74 -15.21 13.44
CA SER A 87 -6.52 -14.58 13.97
C SER A 87 -6.05 -13.43 13.09
N LEU A 88 -6.12 -13.57 11.76
CA LEU A 88 -5.79 -12.50 10.82
C LEU A 88 -6.73 -11.29 10.94
N ALA A 89 -8.04 -11.53 11.12
CA ALA A 89 -9.03 -10.48 11.32
C ALA A 89 -8.91 -9.79 12.68
N VAL A 90 -8.57 -10.53 13.74
CA VAL A 90 -8.30 -9.96 15.06
C VAL A 90 -7.01 -9.14 15.01
N ALA A 91 -5.96 -9.64 14.35
CA ALA A 91 -4.72 -8.89 14.18
C ALA A 91 -4.93 -7.57 13.41
N SER A 92 -5.70 -7.58 12.31
CA SER A 92 -6.02 -6.36 11.56
C SER A 92 -6.85 -5.38 12.39
N LEU A 93 -7.80 -5.87 13.20
CA LEU A 93 -8.59 -5.05 14.13
C LEU A 93 -7.70 -4.39 15.19
N LEU A 94 -6.80 -5.16 15.81
CA LEU A 94 -5.87 -4.64 16.82
C LEU A 94 -4.94 -3.59 16.21
N CYS A 95 -4.38 -3.84 15.03
CA CYS A 95 -3.57 -2.85 14.32
C CYS A 95 -4.36 -1.57 14.01
N GLY A 96 -5.62 -1.69 13.58
CA GLY A 96 -6.49 -0.54 13.33
C GLY A 96 -6.87 0.24 14.59
N LEU A 97 -7.00 -0.44 15.73
CA LEU A 97 -7.33 0.18 17.01
C LEU A 97 -6.14 0.91 17.62
N PHE A 98 -4.94 0.33 17.54
CA PHE A 98 -3.74 0.89 18.16
C PHE A 98 -2.98 1.89 17.28
N ILE A 99 -3.22 1.93 15.97
CA ILE A 99 -2.56 2.85 15.05
C ILE A 99 -3.57 3.90 14.58
N PRO A 100 -3.76 5.01 15.34
CA PRO A 100 -4.76 6.03 15.01
C PRO A 100 -4.37 6.91 13.80
N LYS A 101 -3.09 6.87 13.37
CA LYS A 101 -2.59 7.69 12.26
C LYS A 101 -2.51 6.86 10.97
N ILE A 102 -3.47 7.08 10.07
CA ILE A 102 -3.52 6.42 8.75
C ILE A 102 -2.27 6.72 7.90
N ASN A 103 -1.65 7.89 8.12
CA ASN A 103 -0.42 8.31 7.44
C ASN A 103 0.73 7.33 7.71
N THR A 104 0.90 6.89 8.95
CA THR A 104 1.97 5.95 9.31
C THR A 104 1.77 4.61 8.62
N VAL A 105 0.53 4.13 8.54
CA VAL A 105 0.21 2.85 7.87
C VAL A 105 0.44 2.95 6.37
N PHE A 106 -0.09 3.98 5.70
CA PHE A 106 0.10 4.17 4.27
C PHE A 106 1.55 4.48 3.88
N GLY A 107 2.27 5.23 4.71
CA GLY A 107 3.70 5.50 4.53
C GLY A 107 4.53 4.23 4.60
N LEU A 108 4.30 3.38 5.61
CA LEU A 108 5.06 2.16 5.81
C LEU A 108 4.75 1.12 4.74
N ILE A 109 3.47 0.89 4.47
CA ILE A 109 3.05 -0.04 3.41
C ILE A 109 3.53 0.46 2.05
N GLY A 110 3.40 1.76 1.77
CA GLY A 110 3.84 2.36 0.51
C GLY A 110 5.35 2.25 0.29
N ALA A 111 6.16 2.57 1.30
CA ALA A 111 7.62 2.46 1.23
C ALA A 111 8.08 1.00 1.04
N PHE A 112 7.50 0.07 1.80
CA PHE A 112 7.91 -1.32 1.77
C PHE A 112 7.40 -2.05 0.51
N CYS A 113 6.10 -2.00 0.26
CA CYS A 113 5.47 -2.65 -0.88
C CYS A 113 5.87 -1.98 -2.20
N GLY A 114 5.88 -0.65 -2.25
CA GLY A 114 6.32 0.10 -3.42
C GLY A 114 7.80 -0.12 -3.75
N GLY A 115 8.68 -0.08 -2.74
CA GLY A 115 10.10 -0.37 -2.93
C GLY A 115 10.34 -1.78 -3.47
N ILE A 116 9.74 -2.79 -2.84
CA ILE A 116 9.94 -4.21 -3.22
C ILE A 116 9.29 -4.51 -4.56
N LEU A 117 7.97 -4.31 -4.69
CA LEU A 117 7.23 -4.80 -5.84
C LEU A 117 7.38 -3.91 -7.08
N ALA A 118 7.51 -2.59 -6.92
CA ALA A 118 7.57 -1.68 -8.06
C ALA A 118 8.99 -1.47 -8.60
N PHE A 119 10.02 -1.62 -7.75
CA PHE A 119 11.41 -1.32 -8.14
C PHE A 119 12.35 -2.53 -8.02
N ILE A 120 12.44 -3.16 -6.85
CA ILE A 120 13.40 -4.23 -6.58
C ILE A 120 13.06 -5.52 -7.34
N LEU A 121 11.81 -5.97 -7.29
CA LEU A 121 11.39 -7.21 -7.94
C LEU A 121 11.53 -7.18 -9.47
N PRO A 122 11.05 -6.16 -10.21
CA PRO A 122 11.23 -6.13 -11.67
C PRO A 122 12.70 -6.00 -12.08
N SER A 123 13.52 -5.27 -11.32
CA SER A 123 14.96 -5.17 -11.60
C SER A 123 15.67 -6.51 -11.40
N LEU A 124 15.35 -7.24 -10.31
CA LEU A 124 15.88 -8.57 -10.08
C LEU A 124 15.40 -9.59 -11.13
N LEU A 125 14.11 -9.60 -11.47
CA LEU A 125 13.58 -10.50 -12.51
C LEU A 125 14.29 -10.29 -13.86
N MET A 126 14.59 -9.03 -14.19
CA MET A 126 15.31 -8.70 -15.43
C MET A 126 16.78 -9.17 -15.37
N MET A 127 17.45 -9.07 -14.22
CA MET A 127 18.82 -9.56 -14.04
C MET A 127 18.93 -11.09 -14.03
N TYR A 128 17.96 -11.78 -13.43
CA TYR A 128 17.95 -13.23 -13.29
C TYR A 128 17.25 -13.97 -14.44
N GLY A 129 16.63 -13.25 -15.39
CA GLY A 129 15.92 -13.82 -16.54
C GLY A 129 16.79 -14.49 -17.61
N GLY A 130 18.13 -14.49 -17.48
CA GLY A 130 19.08 -15.20 -18.35
C GLY A 130 19.86 -14.31 -19.34
N ASN A 131 21.09 -14.73 -19.69
CA ASN A 131 22.04 -14.02 -20.57
C ASN A 131 22.33 -12.55 -20.18
N TRP A 132 22.37 -12.25 -18.88
CA TRP A 132 22.69 -10.91 -18.38
C TRP A 132 24.18 -10.60 -18.51
N SER A 133 24.58 -10.04 -19.65
CA SER A 133 25.91 -9.44 -19.86
C SER A 133 25.80 -8.06 -20.49
N LEU A 134 26.77 -7.18 -20.22
CA LEU A 134 26.81 -5.83 -20.81
C LEU A 134 26.65 -5.84 -22.34
N ARG A 135 27.11 -6.92 -22.98
CA ARG A 135 27.10 -7.13 -24.43
C ARG A 135 25.75 -7.60 -24.98
N SER A 136 24.91 -8.22 -24.13
CA SER A 136 23.60 -8.75 -24.54
C SER A 136 22.46 -7.74 -24.36
N VAL A 137 22.54 -6.87 -23.33
CA VAL A 137 21.43 -5.98 -22.95
C VAL A 137 21.69 -4.51 -23.35
N GLY A 138 22.95 -4.16 -23.62
CA GLY A 138 23.36 -2.79 -23.88
C GLY A 138 23.52 -1.96 -22.60
N TRP A 139 24.36 -0.93 -22.68
CA TRP A 139 24.76 -0.12 -21.52
C TRP A 139 23.60 0.64 -20.86
N MET A 140 22.61 1.08 -21.65
CA MET A 140 21.47 1.85 -21.15
C MET A 140 20.54 1.00 -20.29
N HIS A 141 20.18 -0.20 -20.74
CA HIS A 141 19.35 -1.11 -19.95
C HIS A 141 20.10 -1.62 -18.73
N TYR A 142 21.39 -1.91 -18.87
CA TYR A 142 22.23 -2.31 -17.74
C TYR A 142 22.25 -1.26 -16.64
N THR A 143 22.58 0.00 -16.97
CA THR A 143 22.63 1.09 -15.99
C THR A 143 21.26 1.39 -15.37
N PHE A 144 20.20 1.41 -16.19
CA PHE A 144 18.84 1.68 -15.71
C PHE A 144 18.35 0.62 -14.71
N THR A 145 18.63 -0.67 -14.95
CA THR A 145 18.23 -1.74 -14.03
C THR A 145 18.92 -1.61 -12.66
N TYR A 146 20.21 -1.27 -12.61
CA TYR A 146 20.90 -1.02 -11.34
C TYR A 146 20.41 0.25 -10.64
N VAL A 147 20.15 1.33 -11.38
CA VAL A 147 19.59 2.56 -10.80
C VAL A 147 18.22 2.29 -10.21
N MET A 148 17.38 1.52 -10.91
CA MET A 148 16.05 1.15 -10.44
C MET A 148 16.10 0.27 -9.18
N LEU A 149 17.06 -0.67 -9.11
CA LEU A 149 17.32 -1.48 -7.92
C LEU A 149 17.76 -0.61 -6.72
N LEU A 150 18.76 0.25 -6.92
CA LEU A 150 19.28 1.15 -5.87
C LEU A 150 18.23 2.15 -5.41
N ALA A 151 17.44 2.71 -6.33
CA ALA A 151 16.33 3.59 -6.01
C ALA A 151 15.26 2.87 -5.18
N GLY A 152 14.95 1.61 -5.51
CA GLY A 152 14.03 0.79 -4.72
C GLY A 152 14.52 0.54 -3.28
N VAL A 153 15.81 0.22 -3.12
CA VAL A 153 16.43 0.06 -1.79
C VAL A 153 16.43 1.37 -1.02
N ALA A 154 16.78 2.48 -1.66
CA ALA A 154 16.75 3.81 -1.05
C ALA A 154 15.32 4.18 -0.61
N MET A 155 14.32 3.98 -1.48
CA MET A 155 12.91 4.24 -1.13
C MET A 155 12.45 3.41 0.07
N MET A 156 12.83 2.12 0.14
CA MET A 156 12.49 1.28 1.29
C MET A 156 13.16 1.82 2.57
N VAL A 157 14.47 2.02 2.56
CA VAL A 157 15.21 2.42 3.77
C VAL A 157 14.80 3.81 4.25
N PHE A 158 14.84 4.80 3.36
CA PHE A 158 14.49 6.18 3.71
C PHE A 158 13.00 6.35 3.95
N GLY A 159 12.13 5.68 3.16
CA GLY A 159 10.69 5.74 3.33
C GLY A 159 10.21 5.13 4.64
N THR A 160 10.71 3.94 4.99
CA THR A 160 10.42 3.32 6.29
C THR A 160 11.03 4.13 7.43
N GLY A 161 12.26 4.62 7.29
CA GLY A 161 12.90 5.47 8.30
C GLY A 161 12.14 6.77 8.57
N ALA A 162 11.71 7.47 7.51
CA ALA A 162 10.91 8.68 7.62
C ALA A 162 9.55 8.41 8.29
N THR A 163 8.93 7.27 7.98
CA THR A 163 7.64 6.88 8.56
C THR A 163 7.75 6.52 10.05
N ILE A 164 8.83 5.85 10.44
CA ILE A 164 9.10 5.54 11.86
C ILE A 164 9.42 6.81 12.63
N TYR A 165 10.24 7.70 12.04
CA TYR A 165 10.58 8.98 12.66
C TYR A 165 9.34 9.84 12.90
N SER A 166 8.44 9.93 11.92
CA SER A 166 7.18 10.67 12.06
C SER A 166 6.23 10.00 13.06
N ALA A 167 6.22 8.66 13.14
CA ALA A 167 5.42 7.94 14.12
C ALA A 167 5.89 8.20 15.56
N VAL A 168 7.21 8.26 15.81
CA VAL A 168 7.79 8.48 17.15
C VAL A 168 7.70 9.94 17.57
N LYS A 169 7.95 10.88 16.66
CA LYS A 169 7.96 12.31 16.97
C LYS A 169 6.56 12.87 17.24
N GLY A 170 5.52 12.18 16.79
CA GLY A 170 4.15 12.47 17.20
C GLY A 170 3.49 13.65 16.50
N ASP A 171 4.08 14.21 15.43
CA ASP A 171 3.45 15.24 14.59
C ASP A 171 2.14 14.73 13.95
#